data_AF-A0A0V7ZP54-F1
#
_entry.id   AF-A0A0V7ZP54-F1
#
_cell.length_a   1.000
_cell.length_b   1.000
_cell.length_c   1.000
_cell.angle_alpha   90.00
_cell.angle_beta   90.00
_cell.angle_gamma   90.00
#
_symmetry.space_group_name_H-M   'P 1'
#
loop_
_entity.id
_entity.type
_entity.pdbx_description
1 polymer ?
#
loop_
_entity_poly.entity_id
_entity_poly.type
_entity_poly.pdbx_seq_one_letter_code
_entity_poly.pdbx_strand_id
1 'polypeptide(L)' 'MNYILILVLGLAFIAFGLKIQEEVYRLSGAFIGSIILIWGFTLTPAAFQVMVEVGIVLSVFSICVRCWECE' A
#
# COMPACT_ATOMS: atom_id res chain seq x y z
N MET A 1 3.97 14.64 14.57
CA MET A 1 4.45 14.17 13.25
C MET A 1 3.22 13.88 12.39
N ASN A 2 3.04 14.53 11.25
CA ASN A 2 1.80 14.40 10.47
C ASN A 2 1.82 13.13 9.62
N TYR A 3 1.31 12.02 10.17
CA TYR A 3 1.29 10.70 9.53
C TYR A 3 0.61 10.70 8.15
N ILE A 4 -0.38 11.58 7.95
CA ILE A 4 -1.09 11.74 6.68
C ILE A 4 -0.12 12.17 5.58
N LEU A 5 0.80 13.10 5.89
CA LEU A 5 1.79 13.54 4.91
C LEU A 5 2.72 12.39 4.51
N ILE A 6 3.13 11.55 5.46
CA ILE A 6 4.03 10.42 5.19
C ILE A 6 3.33 9.37 4.31
N LEU A 7 2.05 9.08 4.58
CA LEU A 7 1.26 8.16 3.77
C LEU A 7 1.04 8.69 2.34
N VAL A 8 0.67 9.97 2.21
CA VAL A 8 0.50 10.61 0.88
C VAL A 8 1.83 10.64 0.12
N LEU A 9 2.94 10.90 0.81
CA LEU A 9 4.28 10.89 0.19
C LEU A 9 4.66 9.49 -0.30
N GLY A 10 4.41 8.45 0.50
CA GLY A 10 4.67 7.07 0.10
C GLY A 10 3.86 6.65 -1.14
N LEU A 11 2.57 6.98 -1.18
CA LEU A 11 1.71 6.79 -2.35
C LEU A 11 2.21 7.56 -3.58
N ALA A 12 2.64 8.81 -3.38
CA ALA A 12 3.19 9.63 -4.47
C ALA A 12 4.48 9.02 -5.05
N PHE A 13 5.37 8.49 -4.21
CA PHE A 13 6.58 7.81 -4.65
C PHE A 13 6.29 6.53 -5.45
N ILE A 14 5.30 5.74 -5.02
CA ILE A 14 4.87 4.54 -5.77
C ILE A 14 4.29 4.96 -7.12
N ALA A 15 3.38 5.95 -7.14
CA ALA A 15 2.78 6.44 -8.37
C ALA A 15 3.80 7.06 -9.33
N PHE A 16 4.81 7.75 -8.80
CA PHE A 16 5.92 8.30 -9.58
C PHE A 16 6.81 7.18 -10.11
N GLY A 17 7.17 6.20 -9.28
CA GLY A 17 7.95 5.03 -9.67
C GLY A 17 7.28 4.26 -10.81
N LEU A 18 5.97 4.03 -10.74
CA LEU A 18 5.17 3.36 -11.77
C LEU A 18 5.18 4.09 -13.13
N LYS A 19 5.40 5.41 -13.16
CA LYS A 19 5.50 6.19 -14.41
C LYS A 19 6.86 6.07 -15.10
N ILE A 20 7.90 5.56 -14.42
CA ILE A 20 9.22 5.43 -15.01
C ILE A 20 9.26 4.18 -15.91
N GLN A 21 9.75 4.37 -17.13
CA GLN A 21 9.86 3.32 -18.16
C GLN A 21 10.98 2.31 -17.86
N GLU A 22 12.07 2.79 -17.24
CA GLU A 22 13.20 1.97 -16.85
C GLU A 22 12.85 1.02 -15.70
N GLU A 23 13.04 -0.28 -15.91
CA GLU A 23 12.59 -1.31 -14.97
C GLU A 23 13.25 -1.20 -13.59
N VAL A 24 14.55 -0.91 -13.56
CA VAL A 24 15.32 -0.77 -12.30
C VAL A 24 14.81 0.40 -11.48
N TYR A 25 14.60 1.55 -12.13
CA TYR A 25 14.12 2.75 -11.45
C TYR A 25 12.66 2.62 -11.03
N ARG A 26 11.81 1.96 -11.84
CA ARG A 26 10.43 1.63 -11.49
C ARG A 26 10.36 0.77 -10.23
N LEU A 27 11.18 -0.29 -10.18
CA LEU A 27 11.23 -1.19 -9.02
C LEU A 27 11.74 -0.46 -7.78
N SER A 28 12.82 0.32 -7.91
CA SER A 28 13.38 1.10 -6.80
C SER A 28 12.39 2.11 -6.23
N GLY A 29 11.63 2.81 -7.09
CA GLY A 29 10.58 3.74 -6.66
C GLY A 29 9.45 3.05 -5.92
N ALA A 30 9.03 1.87 -6.38
CA ALA A 30 8.05 1.05 -5.69
C ALA A 30 8.55 0.56 -4.31
N PHE A 31 9.82 0.12 -4.22
CA PHE A 31 10.43 -0.30 -2.95
C PHE A 31 10.55 0.85 -1.96
N ILE A 32 11.09 2.00 -2.39
CA ILE A 32 11.25 3.18 -1.53
C ILE A 32 9.88 3.67 -1.05
N GLY A 33 8.91 3.78 -1.97
CA GLY A 33 7.55 4.17 -1.62
C GLY A 33 6.87 3.20 -0.65
N SER A 34 7.12 1.90 -0.78
CA SER A 34 6.61 0.87 0.14
C SER A 34 7.23 1.00 1.54
N ILE A 35 8.54 1.24 1.64
CA ILE A 35 9.21 1.46 2.94
C ILE A 35 8.65 2.70 3.63
N ILE A 36 8.48 3.80 2.90
CA ILE A 36 7.88 5.04 3.42
C ILE A 36 6.44 4.81 3.88
N LEU A 37 5.66 4.03 3.13
CA LEU A 37 4.30 3.66 3.54
C LEU A 37 4.29 2.83 4.82
N ILE A 38 5.16 1.83 4.95
CA ILE A 38 5.25 1.01 6.17
C ILE A 38 5.59 1.89 7.37
N TRP A 39 6.55 2.81 7.23
CA TRP A 39 6.88 3.78 8.28
C TRP A 39 5.76 4.78 8.57
N GLY A 40 5.03 5.25 7.57
CA GLY A 40 3.83 6.06 7.78
C GLY A 40 2.72 5.30 8.50
N PHE A 41 2.61 4.00 8.19
CA PHE A 41 1.63 3.11 8.79
C PHE A 41 1.96 2.78 10.24
N THR A 42 3.23 2.63 10.63
CA THR A 42 3.60 2.43 12.05
C THR A 42 3.36 3.66 12.92
N LEU A 43 3.32 4.85 12.33
CA LEU A 43 3.08 6.13 13.03
C LEU A 43 1.60 6.55 13.07
N THR A 44 0.71 5.83 12.39
CA THR A 44 -0.73 6.14 12.34
C THR A 44 -1.45 5.66 13.60
N PRO A 45 -2.55 6.32 14.04
CA PRO A 45 -3.36 5.84 15.16
C PRO A 45 -3.96 4.46 14.88
N ALA A 46 -4.02 3.62 15.92
CA ALA A 46 -4.45 2.22 15.85
C ALA A 46 -5.82 2.01 15.18
N ALA A 47 -6.77 2.94 15.38
CA ALA A 47 -8.08 2.88 14.73
C ALA A 47 -8.00 2.86 13.19
N PHE A 48 -7.05 3.61 12.62
CA PHE A 48 -6.85 3.67 11.18
C PHE A 48 -6.15 2.41 10.65
N GLN A 49 -5.19 1.88 11.41
CA GLN A 49 -4.51 0.63 11.07
C GLN A 49 -5.49 -0.54 10.97
N VAL A 50 -6.36 -0.69 11.99
CA VAL A 50 -7.37 -1.75 12.03
C VAL A 50 -8.37 -1.62 10.88
N MET A 51 -8.78 -0.41 10.52
CA MET A 51 -9.64 -0.20 9.34
C MET A 51 -9.00 -0.71 8.05
N VAL A 52 -7.72 -0.39 7.83
CA VAL A 52 -6.98 -0.85 6.64
C VAL A 52 -6.84 -2.38 6.65
N GLU A 53 -6.49 -2.97 7.79
CA GLU A 53 -6.33 -4.42 7.93
C GLU A 53 -7.63 -5.18 7.68
N VAL A 54 -8.75 -4.71 8.24
CA VAL A 54 -10.09 -5.29 7.96
C VAL A 54 -10.42 -5.17 6.47
N GLY A 55 -10.12 -4.04 5.84
CA GLY A 55 -10.30 -3.87 4.39
C GLY A 55 -9.50 -4.87 3.57
N ILE A 56 -8.24 -5.10 3.94
CA ILE A 56 -7.36 -6.08 3.28
C ILE A 56 -7.93 -7.50 3.46
N VAL A 57 -8.28 -7.89 4.68
CA VAL A 57 -8.86 -9.22 4.96
C VAL A 57 -10.14 -9.43 4.16
N LEU A 58 -11.06 -8.46 4.14
CA LEU A 58 -12.30 -8.56 3.36
C LEU A 58 -12.04 -8.64 1.85
N SER A 59 -11.05 -7.91 1.34
CA SER A 59 -10.69 -7.95 -0.08
C SER A 59 -10.13 -9.32 -0.50
N VAL A 60 -9.22 -9.89 0.32
CA VAL A 60 -8.65 -11.22 0.09
C VAL A 60 -9.75 -12.27 0.19
N PHE A 61 -10.59 -12.20 1.21
CA PHE A 61 -11.72 -13.12 1.39
C PHE A 61 -12.67 -13.08 0.18
N SER A 62 -13.01 -11.89 -0.31
CA SER A 62 -13.87 -11.73 -1.49
C SER A 62 -13.26 -12.32 -2.75
N ILE A 63 -11.94 -12.17 -2.94
CA ILE A 63 -11.21 -12.78 -4.07
C ILE A 63 -11.20 -14.31 -3.92
N CYS A 64 -10.93 -14.84 -2.72
CA CYS A 64 -10.93 -16.28 -2.48
C CYS A 64 -12.30 -16.92 -2.72
N VAL A 65 -13.38 -16.30 -2.27
CA VAL A 65 -14.75 -16.77 -2.53
C VAL A 65 -15.07 -16.75 -4.02
N ARG A 66 -14.72 -15.66 -4.72
CA ARG A 66 -14.86 -15.60 -6.19
C ARG A 66 -14.06 -16.66 -6.93
N CYS A 67 -12.84 -16.99 -6.47
CA CYS A 67 -12.05 -18.06 -7.06
C CYS A 67 -12.68 -19.44 -6.80
N TRP A 68 -13.27 -19.64 -5.62
CA TRP A 68 -13.95 -20.90 -5.27
C TRP A 68 -15.18 -21.15 -6.15
N GLU A 69 -15.95 -20.11 -6.48
CA GLU A 69 -17.10 -20.20 -7.40
C GLU A 69 -16.74 -20.37 -8.88
N CYS A 70 -15.46 -20.24 -9.25
CA CYS A 70 -14.97 -20.44 -10.61
C CYS A 70 -14.46 -21.86 -10.89
N GLU A 71 -14.57 -22.78 -9.93
CA GLU A 71 -14.16 -24.20 -10.06
C GLU A 71 -15.36 -25.14 -10.21
#